data_AF-A0A0R0CMN7-F1
#
_entry.id   AF-A0A0R0CMN7-F1
#
_cell.length_a   1.000
_cell.length_b   1.000
_cell.length_c   1.000
_cell.angle_alpha   90.00
_cell.angle_beta   90.00
_cell.angle_gamma   90.00
#
_symmetry.space_group_name_H-M   'P 1'
#
loop_
_entity.id
_entity.type
_entity.pdbx_description
1 polymer ?
#
loop_
_entity_poly.entity_id
_entity_poly.type
_entity_poly.pdbx_seq_one_letter_code
_entity_poly.pdbx_strand_id
1 'polypeptide(L)'
;MRVDLALFDGDELLTRGTFRIGAAELVDSFPVFKITHRLGPEVADIVLSEFPLHVDLKTITLKMPIHESSDWESIDMGRYSLAFWCRLDA
;
A
#
# COMPACT_ATOMS: atom_id res chain seq x y z
N MET A 1 -2.23 5.14 -11.77
CA MET A 1 -1.40 5.68 -10.67
C MET A 1 -0.39 4.61 -10.27
N ARG A 2 0.89 4.94 -10.12
CA ARG A 2 1.90 4.02 -9.59
C ARG A 2 2.10 4.34 -8.11
N VAL A 3 2.20 3.30 -7.29
CA VAL A 3 2.44 3.42 -5.85
C VAL A 3 3.68 2.59 -5.52
N ASP A 4 4.69 3.25 -4.98
CA ASP A 4 5.78 2.61 -4.25
C ASP A 4 5.34 2.50 -2.78
N LEU A 5 5.57 1.35 -2.15
CA LEU A 5 5.07 1.05 -0.80
C LEU A 5 6.12 0.27 0.00
N ALA A 6 6.24 0.57 1.29
CA ALA A 6 7.13 -0.10 2.21
C ALA A 6 6.44 -0.26 3.59
N LEU A 7 6.47 -1.48 4.13
CA LEU A 7 5.94 -1.79 5.46
C LEU A 7 7.09 -1.98 6.45
N PHE A 8 6.99 -1.31 7.59
CA PHE A 8 7.96 -1.35 8.66
C PHE A 8 7.36 -1.88 9.97
N ASP A 9 8.18 -2.52 10.79
CA ASP A 9 7.95 -2.85 12.20
C ASP A 9 9.00 -2.09 13.03
N GLY A 10 8.61 -0.95 13.61
CA GLY A 10 9.57 0.04 14.10
C GLY A 10 10.53 0.49 12.98
N ASP A 11 11.82 0.23 13.16
CA ASP A 11 12.88 0.56 12.17
C ASP A 11 13.17 -0.58 11.18
N GLU A 12 12.54 -1.75 11.35
CA GLU A 12 12.77 -2.91 10.49
C GLU A 12 11.88 -2.87 9.25
N LEU A 13 12.49 -2.89 8.05
CA LEU A 13 11.77 -3.01 6.79
C LEU A 13 11.32 -4.47 6.58
N LEU A 14 10.01 -4.72 6.67
CA LEU A 14 9.43 -6.05 6.45
C LEU A 14 9.27 -6.37 4.97
N THR A 15 8.77 -5.42 4.18
CA THR A 15 8.66 -5.56 2.73
C THR A 15 8.65 -4.21 2.04
N ARG A 16 9.04 -4.22 0.76
CA ARG A 16 8.91 -3.08 -0.15
C ARG A 16 8.47 -3.57 -1.51
N GLY A 17 7.66 -2.77 -2.18
CA GLY A 17 7.10 -3.09 -3.47
C GLY A 17 6.64 -1.89 -4.25
N THR A 18 6.38 -2.11 -5.53
CA THR A 18 5.79 -1.12 -6.43
C THR A 18 4.69 -1.80 -7.21
N PHE A 19 3.55 -1.13 -7.36
CA PHE A 19 2.42 -1.63 -8.14
C PHE A 19 1.73 -0.49 -8.88
N ARG A 20 0.95 -0.84 -9.91
CA ARG A 20 0.22 0.11 -10.74
C ARG A 20 -1.27 -0.11 -10.56
N ILE A 21 -1.94 0.96 -10.12
CA ILE A 21 -3.38 1.00 -9.91
C ILE A 21 -4.04 1.53 -11.18
N GLY A 22 -4.89 0.70 -11.77
CA GLY A 22 -5.72 1.01 -12.93
C GLY A 22 -7.21 0.79 -12.63
N ALA A 23 -8.08 0.95 -13.64
CA ALA A 23 -9.53 0.84 -13.46
C ALA A 23 -10.01 -0.59 -13.14
N ALA A 24 -9.25 -1.61 -13.57
CA ALA A 24 -9.54 -3.00 -13.22
C ALA A 24 -9.11 -3.30 -11.78
N GLU A 25 -9.90 -4.11 -11.07
CA GLU A 25 -9.48 -4.67 -9.80
C GLU A 25 -8.41 -5.75 -10.05
N LEU A 26 -7.24 -5.55 -9.44
CA LEU A 26 -6.11 -6.45 -9.56
C LEU A 26 -5.58 -6.83 -8.18
N VAL A 27 -4.88 -7.96 -8.13
CA VAL A 27 -4.24 -8.47 -6.92
C VAL A 27 -2.76 -8.67 -7.20
N ASP A 28 -1.92 -7.99 -6.42
CA ASP A 28 -0.48 -8.19 -6.38
C ASP A 28 -0.08 -8.92 -5.09
N SER A 29 0.88 -9.84 -5.18
CA SER A 29 1.36 -10.59 -4.02
C SER A 29 2.77 -10.14 -3.64
N PHE A 30 2.95 -9.82 -2.36
CA PHE A 30 4.23 -9.47 -1.75
C PHE A 30 4.62 -10.51 -0.69
N PRO A 31 5.89 -10.55 -0.26
CA PRO A 31 6.35 -11.54 0.71
C PRO A 31 5.54 -11.62 2.02
N VAL A 32 4.96 -10.51 2.47
CA VAL A 32 4.29 -10.42 3.79
C VAL A 32 2.83 -9.98 3.72
N PHE A 33 2.25 -9.80 2.54
CA PHE A 33 0.81 -9.56 2.33
C PHE A 33 0.45 -9.64 0.85
N LYS A 34 -0.85 -9.68 0.55
CA LYS A 34 -1.39 -9.36 -0.77
C LYS A 34 -1.97 -7.96 -0.79
N ILE A 35 -1.91 -7.32 -1.95
CA ILE A 35 -2.58 -6.05 -2.21
C ILE A 35 -3.66 -6.28 -3.25
N THR A 36 -4.92 -6.02 -2.89
CA THR A 36 -6.00 -5.83 -3.85
C THR A 36 -6.16 -4.34 -4.10
N HIS A 37 -6.16 -3.89 -5.35
CA HIS A 37 -6.29 -2.48 -5.67
C HIS A 37 -7.14 -2.21 -6.90
N ARG A 38 -7.74 -1.02 -6.92
CA ARG A 38 -8.51 -0.49 -8.05
C ARG A 38 -8.56 1.03 -8.00
N LEU A 39 -8.47 1.67 -9.16
CA LEU A 39 -8.67 3.11 -9.30
C LEU A 39 -10.18 3.40 -9.35
N GLY A 40 -10.70 4.05 -8.31
CA GLY A 40 -12.06 4.58 -8.28
C GLY A 40 -12.14 5.98 -8.91
N PRO A 41 -13.34 6.59 -8.92
CA PRO A 41 -13.55 7.91 -9.52
C PRO A 41 -12.86 9.05 -8.75
N GLU A 42 -12.76 8.92 -7.42
CA GLU A 42 -12.19 9.97 -6.55
C GLU A 42 -10.97 9.50 -5.75
N VAL A 43 -10.92 8.20 -5.45
CA VAL A 43 -9.85 7.58 -4.65
C VAL A 43 -9.40 6.27 -5.28
N ALA A 44 -8.15 5.90 -5.04
CA ALA A 44 -7.68 4.55 -5.22
C ALA A 44 -8.06 3.71 -3.99
N ASP A 45 -8.78 2.62 -4.25
CA ASP A 45 -9.08 1.60 -3.27
C ASP A 45 -7.89 0.65 -3.19
N ILE A 46 -7.29 0.49 -2.00
CA ILE A 46 -6.18 -0.44 -1.77
C ILE A 46 -6.46 -1.22 -0.48
N VAL A 47 -6.37 -2.54 -0.55
CA VAL A 47 -6.58 -3.44 0.58
C VAL A 47 -5.36 -4.32 0.74
N LEU A 48 -4.67 -4.20 1.87
CA LEU A 48 -3.61 -5.11 2.26
C LEU A 48 -4.22 -6.22 3.12
N SER A 49 -3.95 -7.47 2.78
CA SER A 49 -4.55 -8.63 3.44
C SER A 49 -3.59 -9.84 3.42
N GLU A 50 -4.02 -10.94 4.03
CA GLU A 50 -3.26 -12.20 4.06
C GLU A 50 -1.85 -12.04 4.66
N PHE A 51 -1.72 -11.24 5.73
CA PHE A 51 -0.47 -11.13 6.48
C PHE A 51 -0.12 -12.47 7.15
N PRO A 52 1.17 -12.82 7.25
CA PRO A 52 1.62 -14.02 7.94
C PRO A 52 1.44 -13.86 9.46
N LEU A 53 1.34 -14.97 10.19
CA LEU A 53 1.04 -15.00 11.64
C LEU A 53 1.98 -14.19 12.53
N HIS A 54 3.23 -13.96 12.10
CA HIS A 54 4.22 -13.18 12.87
C HIS A 54 4.07 -11.66 12.67
N VAL A 55 3.25 -11.23 11.70
CA VAL A 55 2.85 -9.85 11.49
C VAL A 55 1.46 -9.70 12.09
N ASP A 56 1.33 -8.95 13.19
CA ASP A 56 0.06 -8.76 13.92
C ASP A 56 -0.83 -7.71 13.24
N LEU A 57 -1.09 -7.91 11.95
CA LEU A 57 -1.99 -7.12 11.12
C LEU A 57 -3.01 -8.06 10.49
N LYS A 58 -4.27 -7.60 10.37
CA LYS A 58 -5.35 -8.39 9.77
C LYS A 58 -5.62 -7.96 8.33
N THR A 59 -6.37 -6.89 8.19
CA THR A 59 -6.71 -6.28 6.91
C THR A 59 -6.59 -4.79 7.08
N ILE A 60 -5.88 -4.14 6.18
CA ILE A 60 -5.73 -2.70 6.15
C ILE A 60 -6.39 -2.20 4.88
N THR A 61 -7.35 -1.30 5.02
CA THR A 61 -8.04 -0.68 3.89
C THR A 61 -7.61 0.77 3.81
N LEU A 62 -7.05 1.15 2.66
CA LEU A 62 -6.62 2.50 2.34
C LEU A 62 -7.53 3.07 1.26
N LYS A 63 -8.02 4.28 1.49
CA LYS A 63 -8.70 5.10 0.49
C LYS A 63 -7.76 6.24 0.15
N MET A 64 -6.89 6.01 -0.82
CA MET A 64 -5.85 6.99 -1.16
C MET A 64 -6.38 7.99 -2.18
N PRO A 65 -6.32 9.31 -1.91
CA PRO A 65 -6.63 10.32 -2.92
C PRO A 65 -5.77 10.12 -4.17
N ILE A 66 -6.34 10.34 -5.35
CA ILE A 66 -5.57 10.28 -6.60
C ILE A 66 -4.72 11.56 -6.68
N HIS A 67 -3.44 11.45 -6.35
CA HIS A 67 -2.52 12.58 -6.35
C HIS A 67 -1.09 12.11 -6.63
N GLU A 68 -0.20 13.09 -6.78
CA GLU A 68 1.25 12.88 -6.88
C GLU A 68 1.90 13.36 -5.59
N SER A 69 2.58 12.46 -4.87
CA SER A 69 3.29 12.82 -3.65
C SER A 69 4.60 13.53 -4.00
N SER A 70 4.91 14.61 -3.28
CA SER A 70 6.19 15.32 -3.41
C SER A 70 7.37 14.56 -2.77
N ASP A 71 7.08 13.70 -1.79
CA ASP A 71 8.02 12.83 -1.09
C ASP A 71 7.26 11.58 -0.57
N TRP A 72 7.93 10.69 0.14
CA TRP A 72 7.32 9.59 0.87
C TRP A 72 6.36 10.12 1.95
N GLU A 73 5.18 9.53 1.99
CA GLU A 73 4.18 9.70 3.04
C GLU A 73 4.10 8.43 3.88
N SER A 74 3.53 8.52 5.08
CA SER A 74 3.43 7.38 5.99
C SER A 74 2.13 7.35 6.77
N ILE A 75 1.60 6.15 6.98
CA ILE A 75 0.50 5.87 7.91
C ILE A 75 1.05 5.06 9.08
N ASP A 76 0.86 5.59 10.28
CA ASP A 76 1.15 4.89 11.53
C ASP A 76 -0.01 3.96 11.90
N MET A 77 0.32 2.70 12.21
CA MET A 77 -0.60 1.63 12.60
C MET A 77 -0.15 1.01 13.94
N GLY A 78 0.46 1.82 14.81
CA GLY A 78 0.97 1.43 16.12
C GLY A 78 2.39 0.91 16.01
N ARG A 79 2.56 -0.42 16.10
CA ARG A 79 3.89 -1.04 15.95
C ARG A 79 4.41 -0.94 14.51
N TYR A 80 3.48 -0.88 13.56
CA TYR A 80 3.79 -0.92 12.13
C TYR A 80 3.64 0.46 11.51
N SER A 81 4.48 0.76 10.53
CA SER A 81 4.37 1.96 9.70
C SER A 81 4.31 1.58 8.23
N LEU A 82 3.35 2.13 7.50
CA LEU A 82 3.24 1.95 6.05
C LEU A 82 3.67 3.23 5.35
N ALA A 83 4.86 3.22 4.76
CA ALA A 83 5.31 4.30 3.90
C ALA A 83 4.85 4.07 2.46
N PHE A 84 4.48 5.14 1.76
CA PHE A 84 4.09 5.07 0.36
C PHE A 84 4.50 6.33 -0.40
N TRP A 85 4.60 6.21 -1.73
CA TRP A 85 4.83 7.32 -2.63
C TRP A 85 3.96 7.14 -3.88
N CYS A 86 3.01 8.05 -4.08
CA CYS A 86 2.13 8.06 -5.23
C CYS A 86 2.74 8.85 -6.39
N ARG A 87 2.71 8.27 -7.59
CA ARG A 87 3.11 8.94 -8.83
C ARG A 87 2.02 8.77 -9.89
N LEU A 88 1.67 9.86 -10.55
CA LEU A 88 0.82 9.82 -11.73
C LEU A 88 1.74 9.57 -12.92
N ASP A 89 1.79 8.33 -13.41
CA ASP A 89 2.47 8.03 -14.68
C ASP A 89 1.73 8.83 -15.77
N ALA A 90 2.35 9.92 -16.25
CA ALA A 90 1.84 10.81 -17.30
C ALA A 90 1.88 10.16 -18.69
#